data_AF-A0A7C6JDT1-F1
#
_entry.id   AF-A0A7C6JDT1-F1
#
_cell.length_a   1.000
_cell.length_b   1.000
_cell.length_c   1.000
_cell.angle_alpha   90.00
_cell.angle_beta   90.00
_cell.angle_gamma   90.00
#
_symmetry.space_group_name_H-M   'P 1'
#
loop_
_entity.id
_entity.type
_entity.pdbx_description
1 polymer ?
#
loop_
_entity_poly.entity_id
_entity_poly.type
_entity_poly.pdbx_seq_one_letter_code
_entity_poly.pdbx_strand_id
1 'polypeptide(L)'
;MGDRTYEVSEKLNHLIKADEFVKTGGSYQRYAIMADIPRGTFYGWLAVRERIATKAASTPKHTQLVDLGKVSRNTITTARQIITIDYYGAKIEVLGEDALLALLKNIRAASNESL
;
A
#
# COMPACT_ATOMS: atom_id res chain seq x y z
N MET A 1 33.17 2.18 -5.12
CA MET A 1 32.17 1.75 -4.11
C MET A 1 31.29 0.73 -4.79
N GLY A 2 31.29 -0.52 -4.34
CA GLY A 2 30.46 -1.57 -4.95
C GLY A 2 28.99 -1.25 -4.75
N ASP A 3 28.18 -1.40 -5.80
CA ASP A 3 26.72 -1.33 -5.70
C ASP A 3 26.24 -2.50 -4.84
N ARG A 4 26.09 -2.25 -3.53
CA ARG A 4 25.33 -3.16 -2.67
C ARG A 4 23.88 -3.07 -3.12
N THR A 5 23.41 -4.14 -3.76
CA THR A 5 22.00 -4.28 -4.14
C THR A 5 21.20 -4.66 -2.90
N TYR A 6 20.47 -3.71 -2.35
CA TYR A 6 19.57 -3.96 -1.21
C TYR A 6 18.22 -4.47 -1.71
N GLU A 7 17.73 -5.54 -1.10
CA GLU A 7 16.37 -6.03 -1.35
C GLU A 7 15.31 -5.05 -0.82
N VAL A 8 14.10 -5.13 -1.35
CA VAL A 8 13.00 -4.23 -0.96
C VAL A 8 12.63 -4.39 0.52
N SER A 9 12.61 -5.63 1.00
CA SER A 9 12.35 -6.00 2.41
C SER A 9 13.39 -5.39 3.36
N GLU A 10 14.66 -5.46 2.98
CA GLU A 10 15.80 -4.94 3.74
C GLU A 10 15.73 -3.41 3.87
N LYS A 11 15.46 -2.72 2.75
CA LYS A 11 15.25 -1.25 2.73
C LYS A 11 14.15 -0.84 3.71
N LEU A 12 13.02 -1.53 3.69
CA LEU A 12 11.88 -1.23 4.55
C LEU A 12 12.22 -1.44 6.02
N ASN A 13 12.92 -2.53 6.35
CA ASN A 13 13.36 -2.81 7.72
C ASN A 13 14.33 -1.73 8.24
N HIS A 14 15.24 -1.25 7.40
CA HIS A 14 16.13 -0.14 7.77
C HIS A 14 15.37 1.15 8.03
N LEU A 15 14.35 1.49 7.24
CA LEU A 15 13.52 2.67 7.47
C LEU A 15 12.73 2.57 8.79
N ILE A 16 12.19 1.39 9.11
CA ILE A 16 11.47 1.16 10.38
C ILE A 16 12.41 1.33 11.58
N LYS A 17 13.56 0.66 11.55
CA LYS A 17 14.58 0.78 12.61
C LYS A 17 15.10 2.20 12.76
N ALA A 18 15.23 2.93 11.65
CA ALA A 18 15.65 4.32 11.69
C ALA A 18 14.58 5.22 12.32
N ASP A 19 13.29 5.00 12.04
CA ASP A 19 12.20 5.72 12.71
C ASP A 19 12.18 5.46 14.22
N GLU A 20 12.38 4.21 14.64
CA GLU A 20 12.51 3.86 16.06
C GLU A 20 13.71 4.54 16.71
N PHE A 21 14.86 4.55 16.03
CA PHE A 21 16.07 5.22 16.50
C PHE A 21 15.91 6.74 16.61
N VAL A 22 15.13 7.37 15.73
CA VAL A 22 14.81 8.80 15.83
C VAL A 22 13.88 9.07 17.01
N LYS A 23 12.91 8.19 17.28
CA LYS A 23 12.01 8.31 18.45
C LYS A 23 12.76 8.23 19.78
N THR A 24 13.89 7.54 19.85
CA THR A 24 14.74 7.48 21.06
C THR A 24 15.71 8.67 21.19
N GLY A 25 15.61 9.67 20.31
CA GLY A 25 16.45 10.88 20.32
C GLY A 25 17.65 10.83 19.37
N GLY A 26 17.74 9.81 18.52
CA GLY A 26 18.74 9.72 17.46
C GLY A 26 18.40 10.55 16.22
N SER A 27 19.26 10.47 15.20
CA SER A 27 19.02 11.06 13.87
C SER A 27 19.17 10.04 12.75
N TYR A 28 18.45 10.24 11.66
CA TYR A 28 18.55 9.40 10.46
C TYR A 28 19.98 9.30 9.90
N GLN A 29 20.74 10.42 9.95
CA GLN A 29 22.13 10.43 9.54
C GLN A 29 22.99 9.51 10.40
N ARG A 30 22.80 9.54 11.73
CA ARG A 30 23.56 8.70 12.65
C ARG A 30 23.20 7.23 12.49
N TYR A 31 21.92 6.93 12.24
CA TYR A 31 21.48 5.57 11.89
C TYR A 31 22.16 5.06 10.62
N ALA A 32 22.18 5.84 9.53
CA ALA A 32 22.77 5.43 8.26
C ALA A 32 24.27 5.12 8.40
N ILE A 33 25.01 5.89 9.21
CA ILE A 33 26.42 5.62 9.53
C ILE A 33 26.56 4.31 10.32
N MET A 34 25.72 4.09 11.35
CA MET A 34 25.76 2.88 12.16
C MET A 34 25.41 1.61 11.36
N ALA A 35 24.52 1.74 10.38
CA ALA A 35 24.10 0.65 9.51
C ALA A 35 25.03 0.42 8.30
N ASP A 36 26.12 1.18 8.18
CA ASP A 36 27.04 1.14 7.02
C ASP A 36 26.32 1.33 5.67
N ILE A 37 25.33 2.22 5.66
CA ILE A 37 24.55 2.57 4.46
C ILE A 37 25.02 3.93 3.95
N PRO A 38 25.38 4.05 2.66
CA PRO A 38 25.72 5.34 2.08
C PRO A 38 24.58 6.33 2.26
N ARG A 39 24.90 7.54 2.74
CA ARG A 39 23.93 8.60 3.04
C ARG A 39 22.96 8.84 1.88
N GLY A 40 23.49 9.01 0.66
CA GLY A 40 22.65 9.25 -0.53
C GLY A 40 21.63 8.15 -0.78
N THR A 41 22.04 6.89 -0.57
CA THR A 41 21.17 5.72 -0.74
C THR A 41 20.04 5.72 0.29
N PHE A 42 20.35 5.90 1.57
CA PHE A 42 19.35 5.90 2.65
C PHE A 42 18.34 7.04 2.48
N TYR A 43 18.81 8.26 2.23
CA TYR A 43 17.93 9.41 2.01
C TYR A 43 17.13 9.30 0.70
N GLY A 44 17.67 8.62 -0.31
CA GLY A 44 16.92 8.25 -1.52
C GLY A 44 15.70 7.39 -1.19
N TRP A 45 15.84 6.41 -0.30
CA TRP A 45 14.72 5.58 0.16
C TRP A 45 13.72 6.37 1.00
N LEU A 46 14.20 7.24 1.89
CA LEU A 46 13.35 8.11 2.71
C LEU A 46 12.47 9.02 1.82
N ALA A 47 13.07 9.66 0.82
CA ALA A 47 12.35 10.53 -0.11
C ALA A 47 11.29 9.78 -0.94
N VAL A 48 11.57 8.53 -1.35
CA VAL A 48 10.59 7.69 -2.06
C VAL A 48 9.41 7.36 -1.13
N ARG A 49 9.67 7.00 0.13
CA ARG A 49 8.62 6.73 1.12
C ARG A 49 7.74 7.96 1.37
N GLU A 50 8.34 9.14 1.55
CA GLU A 50 7.59 10.38 1.76
C GLU A 50 6.74 10.77 0.55
N ARG A 51 7.24 10.54 -0.67
CA ARG A 51 6.47 10.74 -1.92
C ARG A 51 5.28 9.80 -2.02
N ILE A 52 5.42 8.54 -1.60
CA ILE A 52 4.31 7.58 -1.57
C ILE A 52 3.28 8.00 -0.52
N ALA A 53 3.73 8.40 0.68
CA ALA A 53 2.84 8.86 1.75
C ALA A 53 2.05 10.13 1.34
N THR A 54 2.71 11.09 0.70
CA THR A 54 2.08 12.32 0.20
C THR A 54 1.15 12.06 -0.98
N LYS A 55 1.48 11.15 -1.90
CA LYS A 55 0.55 10.72 -2.96
C LYS A 55 -0.68 10.01 -2.40
N ALA A 56 -0.51 9.12 -1.42
CA ALA A 56 -1.64 8.49 -0.74
C ALA A 56 -2.55 9.52 -0.06
N ALA A 57 -1.97 10.52 0.61
CA ALA A 57 -2.69 11.62 1.24
C ALA A 57 -3.34 12.59 0.23
N SER A 58 -2.80 12.71 -0.98
CA SER A 58 -3.28 13.59 -2.05
C SER A 58 -4.26 12.92 -3.00
N THR A 59 -4.65 11.66 -2.75
CA THR A 59 -5.76 11.05 -3.48
C THR A 59 -7.01 11.81 -3.11
N PRO A 60 -7.67 12.55 -4.03
CA PRO A 60 -8.87 13.26 -3.69
C PRO A 60 -9.89 12.22 -3.23
N LYS A 61 -10.29 12.28 -1.95
CA LYS A 61 -11.56 11.69 -1.53
C LYS A 61 -12.60 12.28 -2.48
N HIS A 62 -13.20 11.43 -3.31
CA HIS A 62 -14.09 11.79 -4.40
C HIS A 62 -15.39 12.38 -3.83
N THR A 63 -15.32 13.60 -3.27
CA THR A 63 -16.44 14.38 -2.75
C THR A 63 -16.62 15.59 -3.63
N GLN A 64 -17.05 15.37 -4.86
CA GLN A 64 -17.77 16.36 -5.66
C GLN A 64 -18.47 15.61 -6.79
N LEU A 65 -19.71 15.20 -6.51
CA LEU A 65 -20.68 14.86 -7.54
C LEU A 65 -21.03 16.19 -8.23
N VAL A 66 -20.65 16.33 -9.49
CA VAL A 66 -21.13 17.42 -10.36
C VAL A 66 -22.61 17.16 -10.66
N ASP A 67 -23.46 18.16 -10.47
CA ASP A 67 -24.90 18.10 -10.78
C ASP A 67 -25.12 17.83 -12.28
N LEU A 68 -25.42 16.57 -12.62
CA LEU A 68 -25.90 16.19 -13.94
C LEU A 68 -27.42 16.35 -13.94
N GLY A 69 -27.91 17.30 -14.73
CA GLY A 69 -29.33 17.66 -14.81
C GLY A 69 -30.28 16.48 -15.05
N LYS A 70 -31.44 16.58 -14.39
CA LYS A 70 -32.70 15.83 -14.54
C LYS A 70 -32.60 14.30 -14.70
N VAL A 71 -32.94 13.64 -13.59
CA VAL A 71 -33.12 12.20 -13.41
C VAL A 71 -34.12 11.61 -14.41
N SER A 72 -33.60 10.83 -15.36
CA SER A 72 -34.40 9.88 -16.13
C SER A 72 -34.79 8.71 -15.23
N ARG A 73 -36.09 8.63 -14.97
CA ARG A 73 -36.77 7.54 -14.27
C ARG A 73 -36.65 6.28 -15.13
N ASN A 74 -35.67 5.41 -14.84
CA ASN A 74 -35.71 3.94 -15.02
C ASN A 74 -34.31 3.34 -14.95
N THR A 75 -33.79 3.08 -13.75
CA THR A 75 -33.02 1.84 -13.53
C THR A 75 -33.02 1.54 -12.03
N ILE A 76 -33.81 0.54 -11.63
CA ILE A 76 -33.54 -0.18 -10.38
C ILE A 76 -32.29 -0.99 -10.70
N THR A 77 -31.12 -0.42 -10.47
CA THR A 77 -29.88 -1.18 -10.42
C THR A 77 -29.60 -1.39 -8.95
N THR A 78 -29.92 -2.58 -8.45
CA THR A 78 -29.31 -3.13 -7.24
C THR A 78 -27.80 -2.96 -7.43
N ALA A 79 -27.24 -1.92 -6.83
CA ALA A 79 -25.84 -1.58 -6.98
C ALA A 79 -25.06 -2.76 -6.40
N ARG A 80 -24.56 -3.64 -7.27
CA ARG A 80 -23.61 -4.69 -6.94
C ARG A 80 -22.39 -3.97 -6.37
N GLN A 81 -22.32 -3.89 -5.04
CA GLN A 81 -21.25 -3.21 -4.34
C GLN A 81 -19.96 -3.93 -4.70
N ILE A 82 -19.09 -3.24 -5.43
CA ILE A 82 -17.77 -3.75 -5.76
C ILE A 82 -16.93 -3.58 -4.50
N ILE A 83 -16.56 -4.69 -3.89
CA ILE A 83 -15.65 -4.74 -2.74
C ILE A 83 -14.24 -4.80 -3.31
N THR A 84 -13.45 -3.76 -3.03
CA THR A 84 -12.06 -3.68 -3.47
C THR A 84 -11.15 -4.04 -2.29
N ILE A 85 -10.26 -5.00 -2.50
CA ILE A 85 -9.23 -5.39 -1.54
C ILE A 85 -7.87 -5.07 -2.16
N ASP A 86 -7.16 -4.13 -1.55
CA ASP A 86 -5.81 -3.74 -1.93
C ASP A 86 -4.79 -4.31 -0.93
N TYR A 87 -3.85 -5.13 -1.42
CA TYR A 87 -2.78 -5.69 -0.59
C TYR A 87 -1.49 -5.86 -1.40
N TYR A 88 -0.39 -5.26 -0.93
CA TYR A 88 0.94 -5.30 -1.56
C TYR A 88 0.98 -5.09 -3.08
N GLY A 89 0.22 -4.10 -3.59
CA GLY A 89 0.21 -3.76 -5.02
C GLY A 89 -0.62 -4.68 -5.90
N ALA A 90 -1.19 -5.75 -5.34
CA ALA A 90 -2.25 -6.50 -5.98
C ALA A 90 -3.61 -5.90 -5.60
N LYS A 91 -4.44 -5.65 -6.62
CA LYS A 91 -5.81 -5.16 -6.48
C LYS A 91 -6.76 -6.26 -6.89
N ILE A 92 -7.67 -6.64 -5.99
CA ILE A 92 -8.73 -7.60 -6.29
C ILE A 92 -10.07 -6.87 -6.16
N GLU A 93 -10.80 -6.81 -7.27
CA GLU A 93 -12.14 -6.25 -7.33
C GLU A 93 -13.15 -7.40 -7.32
N VAL A 94 -14.00 -7.43 -6.29
CA VAL A 94 -14.98 -8.50 -6.11
C VAL A 94 -16.37 -7.93 -6.19
N LEU A 95 -17.19 -8.54 -7.05
CA LEU A 95 -18.51 -8.04 -7.38
C LEU A 95 -19.55 -8.61 -6.42
N GLY A 96 -19.62 -8.02 -5.22
CA GLY A 96 -20.55 -8.38 -4.16
C GLY A 96 -20.03 -9.43 -3.17
N GLU A 97 -20.76 -9.58 -2.07
CA GLU A 97 -20.38 -10.43 -0.93
C GLU A 97 -20.33 -11.92 -1.28
N ASP A 98 -21.27 -12.41 -2.10
CA ASP A 98 -21.31 -13.81 -2.51
C ASP A 98 -20.05 -14.21 -3.30
N ALA A 99 -19.58 -13.31 -4.17
CA ALA A 99 -18.37 -13.53 -4.95
C ALA A 99 -17.12 -13.51 -4.06
N LEU A 100 -17.10 -12.69 -3.01
CA LEU A 100 -16.01 -12.65 -2.03
C LEU A 100 -15.97 -13.93 -1.21
N LEU A 101 -17.13 -14.40 -0.77
CA LEU A 101 -17.24 -15.63 0.00
C LEU A 101 -16.83 -16.85 -0.84
N ALA A 102 -17.19 -16.89 -2.12
CA ALA A 102 -16.73 -17.93 -3.04
C ALA A 102 -15.20 -17.89 -3.24
N LEU A 103 -14.61 -16.70 -3.42
CA LEU A 103 -13.17 -16.51 -3.53
C LEU A 103 -12.43 -17.04 -2.29
N LEU A 104 -12.88 -16.66 -1.09
CA LEU A 104 -12.28 -17.10 0.16
C LEU A 104 -12.40 -18.61 0.38
N LYS A 105 -13.53 -19.21 -0.01
CA LYS A 105 -13.71 -20.68 0.03
C LYS A 105 -12.73 -21.40 -0.90
N ASN A 106 -12.53 -20.88 -2.11
CA ASN A 106 -11.59 -21.46 -3.08
C ASN A 106 -10.14 -21.32 -2.63
N ILE A 107 -9.75 -20.17 -2.05
CA ILE A 107 -8.42 -19.98 -1.46
C ILE A 107 -8.19 -20.99 -0.33
N ARG A 108 -9.18 -21.18 0.54
CA ARG A 108 -9.10 -22.15 1.63
C ARG A 108 -8.98 -23.59 1.12
N ALA A 109 -9.72 -23.96 0.08
CA ALA A 109 -9.63 -25.28 -0.53
C ALA A 109 -8.24 -25.52 -1.16
N ALA A 110 -7.74 -24.57 -1.95
CA ALA A 110 -6.40 -24.64 -2.55
C ALA A 110 -5.28 -24.70 -1.51
N SER A 111 -5.42 -23.99 -0.38
CA SER A 111 -4.47 -24.05 0.73
C SER A 111 -4.50 -25.38 1.50
N ASN A 112 -5.60 -26.14 1.41
CA ASN A 112 -5.75 -27.43 2.09
C ASN A 112 -5.38 -28.62 1.17
N GLU A 113 -5.40 -28.46 -0.15
CA GLU A 113 -4.95 -29.49 -1.11
C GLU A 113 -3.42 -29.55 -1.25
N SER A 114 -2.70 -28.55 -0.76
CA SER A 114 -1.23 -28.49 -0.79
C SER A 114 -0.52 -29.17 0.39
N LEU A 115 -1.17 -30.14 1.04
CA LEU A 115 -0.62 -30.96 2.14
C LEU A 115 -0.68 -32.46 1.81
#